data_AF-A0A2X1JHV5-F1
#
_entry.id   AF-A0A2X1JHV5-F1
#
_cell.length_a   1.000
_cell.length_b   1.000
_cell.length_c   1.000
_cell.angle_alpha   90.00
_cell.angle_beta   90.00
_cell.angle_gamma   90.00
#
_symmetry.space_group_name_H-M   'P 1'
#
loop_
_entity.id
_entity.type
_entity.pdbx_description
1 polymer ?
#
loop_
_entity_poly.entity_id
_entity_poly.type
_entity_poly.pdbx_seq_one_letter_code
_entity_poly.pdbx_strand_id
1 'polypeptide(L)' 'MDNKWAYNIIKQVGNYSEIFERNVGSESPLKIKRGQNNLWNNGGIQYAPPVR' A
#
# COMPACT_ATOMS: atom_id res chain seq x y z
N MET A 1 14.53 -4.49 16.06
CA MET A 1 13.98 -3.42 15.21
C MET A 1 13.78 -2.19 16.09
N ASP A 2 14.10 -0.99 15.62
CA ASP A 2 13.86 0.25 16.39
C ASP A 2 12.36 0.51 16.59
N ASN A 3 11.97 1.18 17.67
CA ASN A 3 10.56 1.51 17.95
C ASN A 3 9.93 2.37 16.84
N LYS A 4 10.74 3.11 16.08
CA LYS A 4 10.28 3.94 14.95
C LYS A 4 10.25 3.17 13.62
N TRP A 5 10.32 1.84 13.63
CA TRP A 5 10.41 1.06 12.40
C TRP A 5 9.28 1.33 11.40
N ALA A 6 8.03 1.39 11.87
CA ALA A 6 6.88 1.65 11.01
C ALA A 6 6.94 3.07 10.42
N TYR A 7 7.31 4.06 11.24
CA TYR A 7 7.56 5.43 10.79
C TYR A 7 8.64 5.48 9.71
N ASN A 8 9.75 4.78 9.92
CA ASN A 8 10.87 4.75 8.99
C ASN A 8 10.46 4.13 7.64
N ILE A 9 9.64 3.07 7.64
CA ILE A 9 9.12 2.47 6.40
C ILE A 9 8.23 3.46 5.65
N ILE A 10 7.22 4.03 6.30
CA ILE A 10 6.30 4.97 5.64
C ILE A 10 7.06 6.21 5.16
N LYS A 11 8.04 6.70 5.90
CA LYS A 11 8.88 7.82 5.47
C LYS A 11 9.72 7.50 4.23
N GLN A 12 10.24 6.29 4.12
CA GLN A 12 11.13 5.90 3.02
C GLN A 12 10.38 5.54 1.74
N VAL A 13 9.27 4.82 1.86
CA VAL A 13 8.56 4.26 0.70
C VAL A 13 7.09 4.62 0.61
N GLY A 14 6.52 5.27 1.64
CA GLY A 14 5.08 5.53 1.71
C GLY A 14 4.27 4.31 2.12
N ASN A 15 2.96 4.50 2.20
CA ASN A 15 1.99 3.44 2.44
C ASN A 15 1.66 2.67 1.14
N TYR A 16 0.93 1.56 1.30
CA TYR A 16 0.58 0.67 0.19
C TYR A 16 -0.10 1.39 -1.00
N SER A 17 -1.01 2.33 -0.75
CA SER A 17 -1.70 3.05 -1.81
C SER A 17 -0.75 3.92 -2.61
N GLU A 18 0.17 4.63 -1.94
CA GLU A 18 1.18 5.47 -2.58
C GLU A 18 2.14 4.64 -3.43
N ILE A 19 2.57 3.47 -2.91
CA ILE A 19 3.45 2.55 -3.63
C ILE A 19 2.74 2.01 -4.88
N PHE A 20 1.47 1.60 -4.77
CA PHE A 20 0.74 1.06 -5.90
C PHE A 20 0.52 2.12 -6.98
N GLU A 21 0.02 3.31 -6.63
CA GLU A 21 -0.29 4.36 -7.62
C GLU A 21 0.91 4.70 -8.50
N ARG A 22 2.07 4.97 -7.88
CA ARG A 22 3.26 5.42 -8.60
C ARG A 22 3.89 4.35 -9.50
N ASN A 23 3.81 3.08 -9.11
CA ASN A 23 4.51 2.01 -9.81
C ASN A 23 3.65 1.31 -10.86
N VAL A 24 2.39 1.06 -10.54
CA VAL A 24 1.50 0.26 -11.40
C VAL A 24 0.11 0.86 -11.58
N GLY A 25 -0.28 1.79 -10.72
CA GLY A 25 -1.59 2.42 -10.74
C GLY A 25 -1.71 3.59 -11.70
N SER A 26 -2.61 4.50 -11.37
CA SER A 26 -3.03 5.62 -12.22
C SER A 26 -1.92 6.63 -12.50
N GLU A 27 -0.87 6.68 -11.68
CA GLU A 27 0.29 7.56 -11.89
C GLU A 27 1.36 6.90 -12.75
N SER A 28 1.39 5.56 -12.82
CA SER A 28 2.32 4.82 -13.67
C SER A 28 1.89 4.78 -15.15
N PRO A 29 2.77 4.41 -16.09
CA PRO A 29 2.38 4.12 -17.48
C PRO A 29 1.43 2.92 -17.64
N LEU A 30 1.36 2.02 -16.64
CA LEU A 30 0.59 0.77 -16.72
C LEU A 30 -0.91 0.98 -16.46
N LYS A 31 -1.27 2.02 -15.70
CA LYS A 31 -2.66 2.41 -15.41
C LYS A 31 -3.54 1.27 -14.89
N ILE A 32 -2.97 0.36 -14.09
CA ILE A 32 -3.68 -0.80 -13.54
C ILE A 32 -4.68 -0.33 -12.47
N LYS A 33 -5.94 -0.75 -12.60
CA LYS A 33 -6.95 -0.54 -11.56
C LYS A 33 -6.69 -1.48 -10.38
N ARG A 34 -6.97 -1.03 -9.15
CA ARG A 34 -6.73 -1.82 -7.92
C ARG A 34 -7.34 -3.22 -7.98
N GLY A 35 -8.63 -3.35 -8.33
CA GLY A 35 -9.31 -4.64 -8.36
C GLY A 35 -9.10 -5.43 -7.06
N GLN A 36 -8.62 -6.68 -7.17
CA GLN A 36 -8.29 -7.51 -6.01
C GLN A 36 -7.24 -6.87 -5.08
N ASN A 37 -6.32 -6.06 -5.60
CA ASN A 37 -5.30 -5.38 -4.82
C ASN A 37 -5.84 -4.20 -3.99
N ASN A 38 -7.15 -3.96 -3.95
CA ASN A 38 -7.76 -2.99 -3.06
C ASN A 38 -7.76 -3.48 -1.59
N LEU A 39 -7.99 -2.57 -0.65
CA LEU A 39 -8.18 -2.93 0.75
C LEU A 39 -9.41 -3.85 0.90
N TRP A 40 -9.35 -4.75 1.87
CA TRP A 40 -10.43 -5.71 2.16
C TRP A 40 -11.79 -5.05 2.39
N ASN A 41 -11.81 -3.90 3.09
CA ASN A 41 -13.02 -3.14 3.37
C ASN A 41 -13.52 -2.30 2.17
N ASN A 42 -12.76 -2.30 1.07
CA ASN A 42 -13.08 -1.63 -0.19
C ASN A 42 -13.21 -2.64 -1.35
N GLY A 43 -13.57 -3.89 -1.05
CA GLY A 43 -13.85 -4.93 -2.05
C GLY A 43 -12.62 -5.59 -2.68
N GLY A 44 -11.43 -5.45 -2.06
CA GLY A 44 -10.24 -6.22 -2.44
C GLY A 44 -9.88 -7.30 -1.42
N ILE A 45 -8.66 -7.81 -1.51
CA ILE A 45 -8.15 -8.89 -0.66
C ILE A 45 -6.93 -8.47 0.18
N GLN A 46 -6.49 -7.21 0.09
CA GLN A 46 -5.41 -6.70 0.93
C GLN A 46 -5.90 -6.45 2.35
N TYR A 47 -5.47 -7.32 3.27
CA TYR A 47 -5.74 -7.25 4.69
C TYR A 47 -4.42 -7.32 5.45
N ALA A 48 -4.11 -6.29 6.24
CA ALA A 48 -2.99 -6.33 7.16
C ALA A 48 -3.48 -6.88 8.52
N PRO A 49 -2.83 -7.92 9.08
CA PRO A 49 -3.10 -8.36 10.44
C PRO A 49 -2.90 -7.22 11.45
N PRO A 50 -3.66 -7.20 12.56
CA PRO A 50 -3.51 -6.16 13.58
C PRO A 50 -2.13 -6.22 14.22
N VAL A 51 -1.44 -5.07 14.27
CA VAL A 51 -0.19 -4.90 15.02
C VAL A 51 -0.57 -4.47 16.44
N ARG A 52 -0.64 -5.44 17.35
CA ARG A 52 -1.08 -5.30 18.73
C ARG A 52 -0.27 -6.21 19.65
#